data_AF-Q9C0U2-F1
#
_entry.id   AF-Q9C0U2-F1
#
_cell.length_a   1.000
_cell.length_b   1.000
_cell.length_c   1.000
_cell.angle_alpha   90.00
_cell.angle_beta   90.00
_cell.angle_gamma   90.00
#
_symmetry.space_group_name_H-M   'P 1'
#
loop_
_entity.id
_entity.type
_entity.pdbx_description
1 polymer ?
#
loop_
_entity_poly.entity_id
_entity_poly.type
_entity_poly.pdbx_seq_one_letter_code
_entity_poly.pdbx_strand_id
1 'polypeptide(L)'
;DIYTEFSALKSIVMASPNDVVKMPINEPAKGKKQSQIEEYVDFYSGAGVQHIALRTDNIINAITNLRARGVEFIKVPSTYYDDIKLRLKKQGLVLNEDLETLQSLDILIDFDENGYLLQLFTKHLMDRPT
;
A
#
# COMPACT_ATOMS: atom_id res chain seq x y z
N ASP A 1 11.12 6.98 8.03
CA ASP A 1 10.75 7.92 6.95
C ASP A 1 10.62 7.19 5.63
N ILE A 2 9.53 7.44 4.90
CA ILE A 2 9.30 6.88 3.58
C ILE A 2 9.51 8.02 2.57
N TYR A 3 10.36 7.78 1.58
CA TYR A 3 10.77 8.77 0.59
C TYR A 3 10.50 8.27 -0.82
N THR A 4 9.91 9.13 -1.64
CA THR A 4 10.07 9.06 -3.11
C THR A 4 11.09 10.13 -3.53
N GLU A 5 11.50 10.14 -4.79
CA GLU A 5 12.38 11.19 -5.33
C GLU A 5 11.77 12.61 -5.18
N PHE A 6 10.44 12.71 -5.02
CA PHE A 6 9.71 13.97 -5.04
C PHE A 6 9.05 14.35 -3.72
N SER A 7 8.62 13.40 -2.90
CA SER A 7 7.88 13.64 -1.66
C SER A 7 8.36 12.75 -0.51
N ALA A 8 8.10 13.20 0.71
CA ALA A 8 8.44 12.48 1.93
C ALA A 8 7.25 12.47 2.89
N LEU A 9 7.18 11.42 3.71
CA LEU A 9 6.29 11.37 4.88
C LEU A 9 7.00 10.75 6.07
N LYS A 10 6.63 11.22 7.26
CA LYS A 10 6.95 10.58 8.53
C LYS A 10 5.75 9.77 8.98
N SER A 11 6.01 8.56 9.46
CA SER A 11 4.98 7.64 9.94
C SER A 11 5.36 7.10 11.30
N ILE A 12 4.44 7.16 12.25
CA ILE A 12 4.52 6.49 13.54
C ILE A 12 3.37 5.50 13.62
N VAL A 13 3.66 4.23 13.87
CA VAL A 13 2.63 3.21 14.06
C VAL A 13 2.34 3.07 15.55
N MET A 14 1.11 3.40 15.94
CA MET A 14 0.61 3.17 17.29
C MET A 14 -0.04 1.78 17.34
N ALA A 15 0.24 1.01 18.38
CA ALA A 15 -0.36 -0.30 18.60
C ALA A 15 -1.05 -0.36 19.97
N SER A 16 -2.20 -1.04 20.05
CA SER A 16 -2.79 -1.39 21.34
C SER A 16 -1.89 -2.38 22.09
N PRO A 17 -1.98 -2.47 23.43
CA PRO A 17 -1.13 -3.38 24.22
C PRO A 17 -1.22 -4.87 23.83
N ASN A 18 -2.28 -5.26 23.14
CA ASN A 18 -2.52 -6.61 22.63
C ASN A 18 -2.29 -6.74 21.10
N ASP A 19 -1.73 -5.73 20.46
CA ASP A 19 -1.42 -5.67 19.02
C ASP A 19 -2.61 -5.84 18.04
N VAL A 20 -3.84 -5.80 18.55
CA VAL A 20 -5.05 -5.96 17.74
C VAL A 20 -5.36 -4.69 16.95
N VAL A 21 -5.19 -3.52 17.55
CA VAL A 21 -5.42 -2.23 16.89
C VAL A 21 -4.08 -1.63 16.53
N LYS A 22 -3.88 -1.40 15.23
CA LYS A 22 -2.69 -0.73 14.68
C LYS A 22 -3.12 0.50 13.91
N MET A 23 -2.60 1.66 14.29
CA MET A 23 -2.93 2.95 13.70
C MET A 23 -1.66 3.66 13.24
N PRO A 24 -1.30 3.55 11.95
CA PRO A 24 -0.29 4.40 11.34
C PRO A 24 -0.75 5.86 11.36
N ILE A 25 0.04 6.74 11.96
CA ILE A 25 -0.17 8.19 11.97
C ILE A 25 0.90 8.80 11.08
N ASN A 26 0.46 9.48 10.02
CA ASN A 26 1.34 10.08 9.03
C ASN A 26 1.31 11.61 9.13
N GLU A 27 2.46 12.25 9.04
CA GLU A 27 2.60 13.70 8.88
C GLU A 27 3.40 14.04 7.61
N PRO A 28 3.09 15.17 6.95
CA PRO A 28 3.85 15.58 5.78
C PRO A 28 5.29 15.90 6.17
N ALA A 29 6.24 15.46 5.34
CA ALA A 29 7.64 15.82 5.48
C ALA A 29 8.09 16.65 4.26
N LYS A 30 9.06 17.55 4.47
CA LYS A 30 9.55 18.44 3.41
C LYS A 30 10.13 17.63 2.25
N GLY A 31 9.52 17.76 1.08
CA GLY A 31 9.99 17.19 -0.20
C GLY A 31 10.15 18.28 -1.28
N LYS A 32 10.61 17.89 -2.48
CA LYS A 32 10.69 18.81 -3.64
C LYS A 32 9.32 19.14 -4.22
N LYS A 33 8.32 18.27 -4.01
CA LYS A 33 6.90 18.46 -4.35
C LYS A 33 6.04 18.30 -3.10
N GLN A 34 4.82 18.83 -3.16
CA GLN A 34 3.80 18.69 -2.13
C GLN A 34 3.59 17.20 -1.77
N SER A 35 3.51 16.90 -0.47
CA SER A 35 3.32 15.54 0.00
C SER A 35 1.88 15.08 -0.22
N GLN A 36 1.65 13.80 -0.52
CA GLN A 36 0.29 13.24 -0.61
C GLN A 36 -0.50 13.43 0.70
N ILE A 37 0.20 13.50 1.84
CA ILE A 37 -0.41 13.78 3.14
C ILE A 37 -0.85 15.24 3.26
N GLU A 38 -0.08 16.16 2.67
CA GLU A 38 -0.43 17.59 2.64
C GLU A 38 -1.64 17.82 1.72
N GLU A 39 -1.66 17.18 0.55
CA GLU A 39 -2.82 17.16 -0.34
C GLU A 39 -4.08 16.63 0.37
N TYR A 40 -3.96 15.48 1.07
CA TYR A 40 -5.06 14.96 1.87
C TYR A 40 -5.58 15.99 2.90
N VAL A 41 -4.68 16.61 3.67
CA VAL A 41 -5.07 17.58 4.71
C VAL A 41 -5.76 18.81 4.10
N ASP A 42 -5.30 19.29 2.95
CA ASP A 42 -5.90 20.41 2.23
C ASP A 42 -7.32 20.08 1.76
N PHE A 43 -7.52 18.92 1.11
CA PHE A 43 -8.83 18.51 0.59
C PHE A 43 -9.80 18.04 1.69
N TYR A 44 -9.29 17.45 2.76
CA TYR A 44 -10.07 17.01 3.93
C TYR A 44 -10.36 18.16 4.91
N SER A 45 -9.65 19.29 4.79
CA SER A 45 -9.72 20.44 5.70
C SER A 45 -9.32 20.09 7.15
N GLY A 46 -8.31 19.23 7.32
CA GLY A 46 -7.77 18.84 8.62
C GLY A 46 -7.22 17.42 8.68
N ALA A 47 -6.92 16.95 9.90
CA ALA A 47 -6.53 15.56 10.13
C ALA A 47 -7.73 14.62 9.99
N GLY A 48 -7.50 13.41 9.47
CA GLY A 48 -8.55 12.41 9.25
C GLY A 48 -8.00 11.03 8.94
N VAL A 49 -8.92 10.09 8.71
CA VAL A 49 -8.59 8.70 8.34
C VAL A 49 -8.38 8.63 6.84
N GLN A 50 -7.14 8.43 6.40
CA GLN A 50 -6.79 8.35 4.98
C GLN A 50 -7.22 7.03 4.32
N HIS A 51 -7.06 5.91 5.02
CA HIS A 51 -7.47 4.60 4.51
C HIS A 51 -7.76 3.62 5.64
N ILE A 52 -8.51 2.57 5.30
CA ILE A 52 -8.78 1.42 6.17
C ILE A 52 -8.32 0.16 5.44
N ALA A 53 -7.38 -0.57 6.04
CA ALA A 53 -6.91 -1.84 5.50
C ALA A 53 -7.84 -2.99 5.91
N LEU A 54 -8.28 -3.78 4.92
CA LEU A 54 -9.14 -4.95 5.12
C LEU A 54 -8.33 -6.23 4.90
N ARG A 55 -8.17 -7.04 5.96
CA ARG A 55 -7.43 -8.30 5.88
C ARG A 55 -8.26 -9.40 5.21
N THR A 56 -7.61 -10.20 4.37
CA THR A 56 -8.18 -11.40 3.73
C THR A 56 -7.14 -12.51 3.72
N ASP A 57 -7.59 -13.76 3.77
CA ASP A 57 -6.74 -14.95 3.64
C ASP A 57 -6.51 -15.34 2.17
N ASN A 58 -7.23 -14.70 1.22
CA ASN A 58 -7.06 -14.92 -0.21
C ASN A 58 -7.23 -13.60 -0.98
N ILE A 59 -6.12 -12.89 -1.15
CA ILE A 59 -6.10 -11.57 -1.79
C ILE A 59 -6.38 -11.64 -3.30
N ILE A 60 -5.96 -12.71 -3.99
CA ILE A 60 -6.19 -12.93 -5.43
C ILE A 60 -7.70 -13.00 -5.69
N ASN A 61 -8.42 -13.81 -4.93
CA ASN A 61 -9.87 -13.95 -5.05
C ASN A 61 -10.59 -12.65 -4.63
N ALA A 62 -10.14 -12.02 -3.54
CA ALA A 62 -10.73 -10.77 -3.07
C ALA A 62 -10.63 -9.65 -4.12
N ILE A 63 -9.44 -9.40 -4.69
CA ILE A 63 -9.23 -8.35 -5.69
C ILE A 63 -9.97 -8.68 -6.98
N THR A 64 -9.93 -9.93 -7.44
CA THR A 64 -10.67 -10.37 -8.63
C THR A 64 -12.17 -10.05 -8.50
N ASN A 65 -12.78 -10.41 -7.36
CA ASN A 65 -14.19 -10.14 -7.12
C ASN A 65 -14.51 -8.65 -6.93
N LEU A 66 -13.63 -7.89 -6.27
CA LEU A 66 -13.82 -6.44 -6.08
C LEU A 66 -13.77 -5.72 -7.43
N ARG A 67 -12.81 -6.07 -8.30
CA ARG A 67 -12.75 -5.54 -9.67
C ARG A 67 -14.00 -5.90 -10.48
N ALA A 68 -14.45 -7.15 -10.40
CA ALA A 68 -15.69 -7.58 -11.07
C ALA A 68 -16.94 -6.82 -10.58
N ARG A 69 -16.91 -6.28 -9.36
CA ARG A 69 -17.96 -5.44 -8.76
C ARG A 69 -17.76 -3.94 -9.01
N GLY A 70 -16.77 -3.55 -9.82
CA GLY A 70 -16.52 -2.17 -10.21
C GLY A 70 -15.60 -1.38 -9.29
N VAL A 71 -14.93 -2.02 -8.32
CA VAL A 71 -13.92 -1.33 -7.50
C VAL A 71 -12.68 -1.07 -8.33
N GLU A 72 -12.25 0.19 -8.35
CA GLU A 72 -11.04 0.62 -9.04
C GLU A 72 -9.83 0.61 -8.09
N PHE A 73 -8.69 0.16 -8.61
CA PHE A 73 -7.42 0.11 -7.88
C PHE A 73 -6.35 0.94 -8.57
N ILE A 74 -5.31 1.29 -7.82
CA ILE A 74 -4.11 1.90 -8.38
C ILE A 74 -3.44 0.95 -9.37
N LYS A 75 -2.62 1.51 -10.27
CA LYS A 75 -1.83 0.75 -11.24
C LYS A 75 -0.38 0.67 -10.81
N VAL A 76 0.21 -0.51 -10.99
CA VAL A 76 1.61 -0.77 -10.64
C VAL A 76 2.38 -1.06 -11.92
N PRO A 77 3.49 -0.35 -12.18
CA PRO A 77 4.27 -0.55 -13.41
C PRO A 77 4.91 -1.95 -13.43
N SER A 78 5.03 -2.56 -14.61
CA SER A 78 5.63 -3.90 -14.75
C SER A 78 7.05 -4.00 -14.21
N THR A 79 7.82 -2.91 -14.32
CA THR A 79 9.20 -2.81 -13.82
C THR A 79 9.32 -3.08 -12.32
N TYR A 80 8.27 -2.80 -11.54
CA TYR A 80 8.22 -3.14 -10.13
C TYR A 80 8.34 -4.65 -9.90
N TYR A 81 7.71 -5.47 -10.74
CA TYR A 81 7.72 -6.93 -10.62
C TYR A 81 9.07 -7.53 -11.06
N ASP A 82 9.74 -6.89 -12.01
CA ASP A 82 11.11 -7.25 -12.38
C ASP A 82 12.06 -7.02 -11.19
N ASP A 83 11.95 -5.86 -10.53
CA ASP A 83 12.75 -5.51 -9.36
C ASP A 83 12.45 -6.39 -8.15
N ILE A 84 11.16 -6.66 -7.86
CA ILE A 84 10.77 -7.47 -6.71
C ILE A 84 11.23 -8.92 -6.87
N LYS A 85 11.20 -9.45 -8.09
CA LYS A 85 11.70 -10.80 -8.41
C LYS A 85 13.19 -10.94 -8.07
N LEU A 86 13.99 -9.91 -8.35
CA LEU A 86 15.40 -9.88 -7.99
C LEU A 86 15.60 -9.82 -6.47
N ARG A 87 14.81 -8.97 -5.77
CA ARG A 87 14.90 -8.81 -4.31
C ARG A 87 14.50 -10.10 -3.58
N LEU A 88 13.42 -10.77 -4.00
CA LEU A 88 12.96 -12.05 -3.43
C LEU A 88 14.04 -13.13 -3.59
N LYS A 89 14.63 -13.23 -4.79
CA LYS A 89 15.72 -14.17 -5.06
C LYS A 89 16.94 -13.90 -4.17
N LYS A 90 17.29 -12.63 -3.96
CA LYS A 90 18.41 -12.24 -3.09
C LYS A 90 18.17 -12.62 -1.62
N GLN A 91 16.92 -12.48 -1.14
CA GLN A 91 16.54 -12.84 0.23
C GLN A 91 16.33 -14.35 0.42
N GLY A 92 16.16 -15.11 -0.68
CA GLY A 92 15.80 -16.53 -0.64
C GLY A 92 14.34 -16.77 -0.23
N LEU A 93 13.48 -15.76 -0.35
CA LEU A 93 12.07 -15.86 -0.01
C LEU A 93 11.27 -16.39 -1.21
N VAL A 94 10.41 -17.37 -0.95
CA VAL A 94 9.51 -17.97 -1.94
C VAL A 94 8.08 -17.60 -1.59
N LEU A 95 7.37 -17.01 -2.54
CA LEU A 95 5.95 -16.70 -2.41
C LEU A 95 5.13 -17.97 -2.57
N ASN A 96 4.01 -18.06 -1.85
CA ASN A 96 3.04 -19.14 -2.07
C ASN A 96 2.19 -18.89 -3.33
N GLU A 97 2.01 -17.62 -3.68
CA GLU A 97 1.26 -17.17 -4.84
C GLU A 97 2.14 -17.08 -6.10
N ASP A 98 1.51 -17.27 -7.25
CA ASP A 98 2.16 -17.08 -8.55
C ASP A 98 2.40 -15.58 -8.83
N LEU A 99 3.66 -15.23 -9.12
CA LEU A 99 4.07 -13.84 -9.31
C LEU A 99 3.41 -13.19 -10.54
N GLU A 100 3.17 -13.97 -11.61
CA GLU A 100 2.50 -13.46 -12.82
C GLU A 100 1.03 -13.11 -12.50
N THR A 101 0.37 -13.93 -11.69
CA THR A 101 -0.98 -13.66 -11.19
C THR A 101 -1.00 -12.39 -10.33
N LEU A 102 -0.06 -12.24 -9.40
CA LEU A 102 0.06 -11.01 -8.59
C LEU A 102 0.27 -9.77 -9.46
N GLN A 103 1.12 -9.87 -10.49
CA GLN A 103 1.36 -8.82 -11.46
C GLN A 103 0.12 -8.45 -12.27
N SER A 104 -0.63 -9.44 -12.76
CA SER A 104 -1.86 -9.19 -13.52
C SER A 104 -2.93 -8.43 -12.72
N LEU A 105 -2.88 -8.54 -11.39
CA LEU A 105 -3.82 -7.90 -10.46
C LEU A 105 -3.28 -6.60 -9.85
N ASP A 106 -2.08 -6.15 -10.23
CA ASP A 106 -1.38 -5.00 -9.68
C ASP A 106 -1.05 -5.13 -8.17
N ILE A 107 -0.95 -6.35 -7.62
CA ILE A 107 -0.70 -6.57 -6.18
C ILE A 107 0.76 -6.23 -5.82
N LEU A 108 0.94 -5.43 -4.77
CA LEU A 108 2.24 -5.09 -4.21
C LEU A 108 2.68 -6.13 -3.18
N ILE A 109 3.98 -6.37 -3.11
CA ILE A 109 4.65 -7.31 -2.23
C ILE A 109 5.67 -6.54 -1.39
N ASP A 110 5.58 -6.68 -0.08
CA ASP A 110 6.63 -6.28 0.85
C ASP A 110 7.05 -7.47 1.69
N PHE A 111 8.28 -7.50 2.19
CA PHE A 111 8.77 -8.64 2.95
C PHE A 111 9.95 -8.29 3.85
N ASP A 112 10.08 -9.07 4.92
CA ASP A 112 11.18 -9.02 5.87
C ASP A 112 11.71 -10.44 6.16
N GLU A 113 12.46 -10.59 7.25
CA GLU A 113 13.00 -11.88 7.68
C GLU A 113 11.94 -12.84 8.23
N ASN A 114 10.77 -12.33 8.62
CA ASN A 114 9.69 -13.09 9.26
C ASN A 114 8.59 -13.52 8.29
N GLY A 115 8.52 -12.91 7.11
CA GLY A 115 7.57 -13.27 6.08
C GLY A 115 7.36 -12.17 5.05
N TYR A 116 6.19 -12.21 4.41
CA TYR A 116 5.81 -11.25 3.38
C TYR A 116 4.37 -10.77 3.57
N LEU A 117 4.09 -9.60 3.03
CA LEU A 117 2.81 -8.92 3.03
C LEU A 117 2.40 -8.67 1.58
N LEU A 118 1.16 -9.04 1.25
CA LEU A 118 0.50 -8.68 0.01
C LEU A 118 -0.49 -7.55 0.26
N GLN A 119 -0.46 -6.51 -0.57
CA GLN A 119 -1.33 -5.34 -0.41
C GLN A 119 -1.71 -4.71 -1.74
N LEU A 120 -2.86 -4.03 -1.78
CA LEU A 120 -3.27 -3.19 -2.90
C LEU A 120 -4.21 -2.09 -2.41
N PHE A 121 -4.07 -0.89 -2.97
CA PHE A 121 -4.90 0.27 -2.64
C PHE A 121 -5.96 0.51 -3.72
N THR A 122 -7.18 0.83 -3.29
CA THR A 122 -8.20 1.35 -4.19
C THR A 122 -7.80 2.74 -4.68
N LYS A 123 -8.40 3.21 -5.78
CA LYS A 123 -8.45 4.66 -6.02
C LYS A 123 -9.29 5.34 -4.92
N HIS A 124 -9.27 6.66 -4.89
CA HIS A 124 -10.16 7.44 -4.03
C HIS A 124 -11.62 7.01 -4.24
N LEU A 125 -12.36 6.86 -3.13
CA LEU A 125 -13.75 6.43 -3.16
C LEU A 125 -14.71 7.59 -3.46
N MET A 126 -14.22 8.82 -3.37
CA MET A 126 -14.93 10.07 -3.59
C MET A 126 -14.15 10.92 -4.60
N ASP A 127 -14.77 11.96 -5.14
CA ASP A 127 -14.11 12.90 -6.07
C ASP A 127 -12.94 13.66 -5.42
N ARG A 128 -13.02 13.86 -4.09
CA ARG A 128 -11.92 14.45 -3.33
C ARG A 128 -10.86 13.37 -3.08
N PRO A 129 -9.57 13.72 -3.15
CA PRO A 129 -8.47 12.79 -2.91
C PRO A 129 -8.28 12.51 -1.40
N THR A 130 -9.33 11.99 -0.78
CA THR A 130 -9.45 11.68 0.65
C THR A 130 -9.99 10.28 0.85
#